data_AF-A0A353AZL4-F1
#
_entry.id   AF-A0A353AZL4-F1
#
_cell.length_a   1.000
_cell.length_b   1.000
_cell.length_c   1.000
_cell.angle_alpha   90.00
_cell.angle_beta   90.00
_cell.angle_gamma   90.00
#
_symmetry.space_group_name_H-M   'P 1'
#
loop_
_entity.id
_entity.type
_entity.pdbx_description
1 polymer ?
#
loop_
_entity_poly.entity_id
_entity_poly.type
_entity_poly.pdbx_seq_one_letter_code
_entity_poly.pdbx_strand_id
1 'polypeptide(L)'
;MAMLAGFSSTSLSANAMAQSNAMAELYGMGVHAYFGHDYVQAEQMLSQVAASGTKDSRVFYFLGLAREMNGGGGQSDFDTGARLEAEGHRVVNVGSALSRVQGSLRGKIEQARRSARVAVLQEKLAKMAERASKVPVPDPMAVPTQPEVTSGPFGTDEGMASSEKSPAADPETTAAAGGVGGAATDATTDPFSDDPEPAAADPFATDAGGAPADPFNNSGPAADPFNTDTSAPDTSDPFSGGGSDPFSGGDDPFK
;
A
#
# COMPACT_ATOMS: atom_id res chain seq x y z
N MET A 1 -31.41 -45.50 -37.42
CA MET A 1 -31.39 -44.03 -37.43
C MET A 1 -31.23 -43.58 -35.97
N ALA A 2 -30.01 -43.40 -35.50
CA ALA A 2 -29.71 -42.94 -34.15
C ALA A 2 -28.61 -41.88 -34.26
N MET A 3 -29.00 -40.62 -34.10
CA MET A 3 -28.10 -39.47 -34.13
C MET A 3 -27.74 -39.13 -32.68
N LEU A 4 -26.52 -39.48 -32.28
CA LEU A 4 -25.95 -39.10 -30.99
C LEU A 4 -25.18 -37.79 -31.20
N ALA A 5 -25.79 -36.66 -30.86
CA ALA A 5 -25.12 -35.36 -30.88
C ALA A 5 -24.35 -35.17 -29.56
N GLY A 6 -23.03 -35.33 -29.61
CA GLY A 6 -22.13 -34.98 -28.52
C GLY A 6 -22.00 -33.46 -28.44
N PHE A 7 -22.51 -32.86 -27.36
CA PHE A 7 -22.27 -31.45 -27.04
C PHE A 7 -20.85 -31.31 -26.48
N SER A 8 -19.99 -30.63 -27.24
CA SER A 8 -18.59 -30.37 -26.89
C SER A 8 -18.51 -29.19 -25.93
N SER A 9 -18.12 -29.44 -24.68
CA SER A 9 -18.11 -28.50 -23.56
C SER A 9 -16.70 -28.02 -23.24
N THR A 10 -16.12 -27.10 -24.03
CA THR A 10 -14.73 -26.64 -23.78
C THR A 10 -14.46 -25.13 -23.91
N SER A 11 -15.48 -24.27 -24.05
CA SER A 11 -15.25 -22.84 -24.37
C SER A 11 -15.37 -21.83 -23.21
N LEU A 12 -15.59 -22.25 -21.95
CA LEU A 12 -15.86 -21.30 -20.85
C LEU A 12 -14.62 -20.60 -20.27
N SER A 13 -13.40 -21.14 -20.43
CA SER A 13 -12.22 -20.65 -19.71
C SER A 13 -11.58 -19.39 -20.32
N ALA A 14 -11.64 -19.22 -21.65
CA ALA A 14 -11.03 -18.07 -22.32
C ALA A 14 -11.79 -16.75 -22.05
N ASN A 15 -13.12 -16.82 -21.92
CA ASN A 15 -13.96 -15.65 -21.69
C ASN A 15 -13.73 -15.03 -20.30
N ALA A 16 -13.52 -15.87 -19.28
CA ALA A 16 -13.24 -15.42 -17.92
C ALA A 16 -11.91 -14.67 -17.79
N MET A 17 -10.86 -15.11 -18.51
CA MET A 17 -9.57 -14.39 -18.51
C MET A 17 -9.64 -13.04 -19.23
N ALA A 18 -10.34 -12.97 -20.37
CA ALA A 18 -10.52 -11.72 -21.10
C ALA A 18 -11.33 -10.69 -20.27
N GLN A 19 -12.39 -11.14 -19.60
CA GLN A 19 -13.18 -10.29 -18.69
C GLN A 19 -12.33 -9.77 -17.51
N SER A 20 -11.52 -10.62 -16.90
CA SER A 20 -10.60 -10.22 -15.82
C SER A 20 -9.61 -9.14 -16.28
N ASN A 21 -9.06 -9.26 -17.49
CA ASN A 21 -8.10 -8.28 -18.02
C ASN A 21 -8.78 -6.93 -18.33
N ALA A 22 -9.96 -6.97 -18.96
CA ALA A 22 -10.74 -5.76 -19.21
C ALA A 22 -11.11 -5.02 -17.91
N MET A 23 -11.46 -5.75 -16.84
CA MET A 23 -11.77 -5.13 -15.54
C MET A 23 -10.52 -4.54 -14.86
N ALA A 24 -9.34 -5.14 -15.05
CA ALA A 24 -8.09 -4.61 -14.52
C ALA A 24 -7.68 -3.30 -15.23
N GLU A 25 -7.86 -3.24 -16.54
CA GLU A 25 -7.64 -2.02 -17.33
C GLU A 25 -8.61 -0.92 -16.93
N LEU A 26 -9.90 -1.25 -16.77
CA LEU A 26 -10.93 -0.31 -16.34
C LEU A 26 -10.66 0.25 -14.93
N TYR A 27 -10.15 -0.58 -14.02
CA TYR A 27 -9.65 -0.12 -12.72
C TYR A 27 -8.49 0.88 -12.87
N GLY A 28 -7.50 0.56 -13.71
CA GLY A 28 -6.37 1.46 -13.98
C GLY A 28 -6.84 2.81 -14.51
N MET A 29 -7.71 2.81 -15.51
CA MET A 29 -8.30 4.03 -16.08
C MET A 29 -9.08 4.83 -15.03
N GLY A 30 -9.89 4.17 -14.19
CA GLY A 30 -10.62 4.84 -13.12
C GLY A 30 -9.71 5.51 -12.09
N VAL A 31 -8.60 4.87 -11.72
CA VAL A 31 -7.58 5.46 -10.83
C VAL A 31 -6.86 6.63 -11.49
N HIS A 32 -6.55 6.53 -12.79
CA HIS A 32 -5.98 7.64 -13.55
C HIS A 32 -6.94 8.82 -13.63
N ALA A 33 -8.22 8.60 -13.92
CA ALA A 33 -9.25 9.64 -13.94
C ALA A 33 -9.39 10.33 -12.57
N TYR A 34 -9.37 9.55 -11.47
CA TYR A 34 -9.41 10.11 -10.12
C TYR A 34 -8.25 11.08 -9.85
N PHE A 35 -7.02 10.67 -10.20
CA PHE A 35 -5.85 11.55 -10.05
C PHE A 35 -5.78 12.68 -11.09
N GLY A 36 -6.52 12.56 -12.19
CA GLY A 36 -6.75 13.63 -13.17
C GLY A 36 -7.88 14.59 -12.78
N HIS A 37 -8.45 14.45 -11.57
CA HIS A 37 -9.59 15.23 -11.07
C HIS A 37 -10.90 15.05 -11.86
N ASP A 38 -10.98 14.06 -12.76
CA ASP A 38 -12.23 13.65 -13.39
C ASP A 38 -12.92 12.58 -12.51
N TYR A 39 -13.52 13.06 -11.43
CA TYR A 39 -14.14 12.21 -10.43
C TYR A 39 -15.43 11.54 -10.93
N VAL A 40 -16.13 12.16 -11.88
CA VAL A 40 -17.33 11.59 -12.50
C VAL A 40 -16.96 10.38 -13.35
N GLN A 41 -15.94 10.51 -14.20
CA GLN A 41 -15.45 9.39 -14.99
C GLN A 41 -14.84 8.29 -14.10
N ALA A 42 -14.07 8.67 -13.08
CA ALA A 42 -13.51 7.73 -12.12
C ALA A 42 -14.61 6.90 -11.44
N GLU A 43 -15.67 7.55 -10.94
CA GLU A 43 -16.81 6.89 -10.34
C GLU A 43 -17.51 5.93 -11.33
N GLN A 44 -17.72 6.36 -12.57
CA GLN A 44 -18.37 5.54 -13.59
C GLN A 44 -17.56 4.29 -13.94
N MET A 45 -16.24 4.40 -14.08
CA MET A 45 -15.37 3.27 -14.39
C MET A 45 -15.25 2.32 -13.20
N LEU A 46 -15.02 2.85 -12.00
CA LEU A 46 -14.83 2.04 -10.80
C LEU A 46 -16.13 1.36 -10.36
N SER A 47 -17.29 1.99 -10.57
CA SER A 47 -18.59 1.37 -10.29
C SER A 47 -18.89 0.19 -11.22
N GLN A 48 -18.46 0.24 -12.49
CA GLN A 48 -18.54 -0.91 -13.40
C GLN A 48 -17.67 -2.07 -12.91
N VAL A 49 -16.45 -1.79 -12.46
CA VAL A 49 -15.57 -2.82 -11.87
C VAL A 49 -16.19 -3.38 -10.59
N ALA A 50 -16.78 -2.55 -9.74
CA ALA A 50 -17.48 -3.00 -8.54
C ALA A 50 -18.69 -3.89 -8.87
N ALA A 51 -19.49 -3.50 -9.87
CA ALA A 51 -20.66 -4.25 -10.32
C ALA A 51 -20.31 -5.64 -10.88
N SER A 52 -19.07 -5.84 -11.36
CA SER A 52 -18.58 -7.16 -11.78
C SER A 52 -18.39 -8.16 -10.63
N GLY A 53 -18.52 -7.73 -9.36
CA GLY A 53 -18.31 -8.58 -8.20
C GLY A 53 -16.84 -8.76 -7.81
N THR A 54 -16.00 -7.77 -8.12
CA THR A 54 -14.57 -7.80 -7.75
C THR A 54 -14.37 -7.98 -6.24
N LYS A 55 -13.34 -8.73 -5.87
CA LYS A 55 -12.87 -8.88 -4.48
C LYS A 55 -11.67 -7.99 -4.16
N ASP A 56 -11.31 -7.09 -5.08
CA ASP A 56 -10.21 -6.15 -4.89
C ASP A 56 -10.69 -4.96 -4.05
N SER A 57 -10.20 -4.86 -2.80
CA SER A 57 -10.55 -3.77 -1.89
C SER A 57 -10.14 -2.39 -2.41
N ARG A 58 -9.10 -2.30 -3.27
CA ARG A 58 -8.63 -1.02 -3.83
C ARG A 58 -9.71 -0.35 -4.67
N VAL A 59 -10.52 -1.12 -5.39
CA VAL A 59 -11.61 -0.59 -6.23
C VAL A 59 -12.59 0.21 -5.37
N PHE A 60 -13.02 -0.35 -4.24
CA PHE A 60 -13.97 0.30 -3.33
C PHE A 60 -13.38 1.53 -2.65
N TYR A 61 -12.09 1.52 -2.30
CA TYR A 61 -11.45 2.74 -1.78
C TYR A 61 -11.42 3.87 -2.80
N PHE A 62 -11.00 3.60 -4.04
CA PHE A 62 -10.99 4.64 -5.07
C PHE A 62 -12.41 5.06 -5.49
N LEU A 63 -13.38 4.15 -5.47
CA LEU A 63 -14.79 4.48 -5.73
C LEU A 63 -15.35 5.43 -4.67
N GLY A 64 -15.14 5.12 -3.38
CA GLY A 64 -15.54 5.99 -2.28
C GLY A 64 -14.83 7.34 -2.33
N LEU A 65 -13.55 7.36 -2.71
CA LEU A 65 -12.80 8.61 -2.91
C LEU A 65 -13.40 9.46 -4.04
N ALA A 66 -13.73 8.87 -5.18
CA ALA A 66 -14.37 9.59 -6.28
C ALA A 66 -15.74 10.17 -5.85
N ARG A 67 -16.54 9.39 -5.11
CA ARG A 67 -17.85 9.83 -4.59
C ARG A 67 -17.75 10.94 -3.55
N GLU A 68 -16.76 10.91 -2.66
CA GLU A 68 -16.49 12.01 -1.72
C GLU A 68 -16.20 13.31 -2.48
N MET A 69 -15.40 13.23 -3.54
CA MET A 69 -15.06 14.41 -4.34
C MET A 69 -16.25 14.93 -5.16
N ASN A 70 -17.17 14.06 -5.57
CA ASN A 70 -18.44 14.43 -6.22
C ASN A 70 -19.54 14.88 -5.23
N GLY A 71 -19.30 14.83 -3.91
CA GLY A 71 -20.31 15.17 -2.90
C GLY A 71 -21.38 14.09 -2.66
N GLY A 72 -21.24 12.90 -3.25
CA GLY A 72 -22.15 11.76 -3.09
C GLY A 72 -21.96 10.97 -1.79
N GLY A 73 -20.82 11.16 -1.10
CA GLY A 73 -20.45 10.47 0.13
C GLY A 73 -19.90 9.06 -0.11
N GLY A 74 -18.67 8.81 0.33
CA GLY A 74 -17.94 7.57 0.00
C GLY A 74 -17.86 6.54 1.13
N GLN A 75 -18.52 6.81 2.27
CA GLN A 75 -18.33 6.02 3.49
C GLN A 75 -18.71 4.54 3.31
N SER A 76 -19.82 4.25 2.62
CA SER A 76 -20.27 2.87 2.37
C SER A 76 -19.27 2.06 1.55
N ASP A 77 -18.60 2.69 0.58
CA ASP A 77 -17.55 2.04 -0.21
C ASP A 77 -16.28 1.85 0.61
N PHE A 78 -15.93 2.79 1.49
CA PHE A 78 -14.81 2.60 2.43
C PHE A 78 -15.04 1.42 3.37
N ASP A 79 -16.25 1.29 3.90
CA ASP A 79 -16.62 0.18 4.78
C ASP A 79 -16.58 -1.16 4.03
N THR A 80 -17.05 -1.18 2.78
CA THR A 80 -16.99 -2.36 1.90
C THR A 80 -15.54 -2.76 1.59
N GLY A 81 -14.70 -1.81 1.19
CA GLY A 81 -13.29 -2.04 0.93
C GLY A 81 -12.53 -2.54 2.16
N ALA A 82 -12.82 -1.95 3.32
CA ALA A 82 -12.22 -2.34 4.60
C ALA A 82 -12.62 -3.73 5.05
N ARG A 83 -13.89 -4.11 4.85
CA ARG A 83 -14.38 -5.46 5.12
C ARG A 83 -13.65 -6.49 4.24
N LEU A 84 -13.57 -6.24 2.94
CA LEU A 84 -12.87 -7.14 2.01
C LEU A 84 -11.37 -7.28 2.35
N GLU A 85 -10.72 -6.19 2.75
CA GLU A 85 -9.32 -6.21 3.22
C GLU A 85 -9.18 -7.09 4.48
N ALA A 86 -10.04 -6.88 5.48
CA ALA A 86 -9.98 -7.59 6.76
C ALA A 86 -10.32 -9.08 6.64
N GLU A 87 -11.20 -9.45 5.70
CA GLU A 87 -11.53 -10.84 5.39
C GLU A 87 -10.40 -11.55 4.65
N GLY A 88 -9.51 -10.81 3.96
CA GLY A 88 -8.35 -11.37 3.26
C GLY A 88 -8.70 -12.08 1.95
N HIS A 89 -9.83 -11.73 1.33
CA HIS A 89 -10.32 -12.36 0.10
C HIS A 89 -9.35 -12.25 -1.09
N ARG A 90 -8.58 -11.16 -1.15
CA ARG A 90 -7.51 -10.94 -2.13
C ARG A 90 -6.36 -10.21 -1.44
N VAL A 91 -5.15 -10.75 -1.59
CA VAL A 91 -3.94 -10.08 -1.09
C VAL A 91 -3.55 -8.99 -2.08
N VAL A 92 -3.73 -7.73 -1.70
CA VAL A 92 -3.37 -6.56 -2.48
C VAL A 92 -2.66 -5.53 -1.59
N ASN A 93 -1.72 -4.78 -2.16
CA ASN A 93 -1.02 -3.73 -1.43
C ASN A 93 -1.86 -2.44 -1.42
N VAL A 94 -2.85 -2.38 -0.52
CA VAL A 94 -3.72 -1.21 -0.33
C VAL A 94 -2.91 0.02 0.10
N GLY A 95 -1.92 -0.16 0.98
CA GLY A 95 -1.11 0.94 1.50
C GLY A 95 -0.34 1.67 0.39
N SER A 96 0.25 0.91 -0.54
CA SER A 96 0.93 1.46 -1.71
C SER A 96 -0.04 2.16 -2.66
N ALA A 97 -1.19 1.55 -2.95
CA ALA A 97 -2.20 2.13 -3.82
C ALA A 97 -2.73 3.48 -3.29
N LEU A 98 -2.84 3.62 -1.96
CA LEU A 98 -3.31 4.83 -1.30
C LEU A 98 -2.18 5.80 -0.89
N SER A 99 -0.93 5.56 -1.29
CA SER A 99 0.22 6.41 -0.90
C SER A 99 0.03 7.89 -1.24
N ARG A 100 -0.65 8.19 -2.35
CA ARG A 100 -0.96 9.56 -2.81
C ARG A 100 -2.18 10.17 -2.12
N VAL A 101 -2.95 9.38 -1.38
CA VAL A 101 -4.16 9.82 -0.67
C VAL A 101 -3.78 10.17 0.75
N GLN A 102 -3.88 11.46 1.09
CA GLN A 102 -3.45 12.02 2.37
C GLN A 102 -4.55 12.87 3.01
N GLY A 103 -4.35 13.28 4.26
CA GLY A 103 -5.25 14.19 4.97
C GLY A 103 -6.55 13.54 5.46
N SER A 104 -7.65 14.30 5.43
CA SER A 104 -8.94 13.91 6.01
C SER A 104 -9.54 12.65 5.37
N LEU A 105 -9.46 12.55 4.03
CA LEU A 105 -9.89 11.37 3.28
C LEU A 105 -9.13 10.11 3.73
N ARG A 106 -7.82 10.24 3.95
CA ARG A 106 -7.01 9.13 4.48
C ARG A 106 -7.45 8.75 5.89
N GLY A 107 -7.75 9.73 6.74
CA GLY A 107 -8.32 9.51 8.07
C GLY A 107 -9.60 8.68 8.05
N LYS A 108 -10.55 9.01 7.16
CA LYS A 108 -11.81 8.26 6.97
C LYS A 108 -11.53 6.80 6.59
N ILE A 109 -10.63 6.58 5.63
CA ILE A 109 -10.25 5.22 5.20
C ILE A 109 -9.62 4.43 6.35
N GLU A 110 -8.69 5.02 7.09
CA GLU A 110 -8.04 4.31 8.20
C GLU A 110 -9.01 4.01 9.35
N GLN A 111 -10.01 4.87 9.57
CA GLN A 111 -11.10 4.59 10.52
C GLN A 111 -11.91 3.36 10.08
N ALA A 112 -12.35 3.31 8.82
CA ALA A 112 -13.07 2.16 8.26
C ALA A 112 -12.21 0.87 8.34
N ARG A 113 -10.90 0.96 8.06
CA ARG A 113 -9.96 -0.16 8.20
C ARG A 113 -9.87 -0.69 9.62
N ARG A 114 -9.79 0.19 10.62
CA ARG A 114 -9.76 -0.21 12.03
C ARG A 114 -11.07 -0.87 12.45
N SER A 115 -12.21 -0.30 12.09
CA SER A 115 -13.52 -0.86 12.47
C SER A 115 -13.75 -2.24 11.84
N ALA A 116 -13.43 -2.40 10.55
CA ALA A 116 -13.59 -3.67 9.85
C ALA A 116 -12.71 -4.78 10.43
N ARG A 117 -11.45 -4.49 10.80
CA ARG A 117 -10.56 -5.47 11.44
C ARG A 117 -11.14 -6.02 12.74
N VAL A 118 -11.68 -5.13 13.58
CA VAL A 118 -12.32 -5.51 14.85
C VAL A 118 -13.57 -6.33 14.58
N ALA A 119 -14.44 -5.88 13.66
CA ALA A 119 -15.68 -6.58 13.32
C ALA A 119 -15.42 -8.01 12.80
N VAL A 120 -14.50 -8.16 11.84
CA VAL A 120 -14.15 -9.47 11.28
C VAL A 120 -13.52 -10.38 12.33
N LEU A 121 -12.70 -9.84 13.23
CA LEU A 121 -12.15 -10.62 14.34
C LEU A 121 -13.26 -11.13 15.28
N GLN A 122 -14.20 -10.26 15.66
CA GLN A 122 -15.34 -10.63 16.49
C GLN A 122 -16.21 -11.71 15.83
N GLU A 123 -16.50 -11.57 14.54
CA GLU A 123 -17.24 -12.59 13.78
C GLU A 123 -16.49 -13.93 13.75
N LYS A 124 -15.17 -13.91 13.56
CA LYS A 124 -14.34 -15.12 13.60
C LYS A 124 -14.40 -15.80 14.97
N LEU A 125 -14.28 -15.04 16.05
CA LEU A 125 -14.38 -15.57 17.41
C LEU A 125 -15.76 -16.15 17.71
N ALA A 126 -16.83 -15.48 17.31
CA ALA A 126 -18.19 -15.98 17.47
C ALA A 126 -18.41 -17.31 16.73
N LYS A 127 -17.95 -17.39 15.47
CA LYS A 127 -18.00 -18.64 14.67
C LYS A 127 -17.18 -19.76 15.31
N MET A 128 -16.03 -19.45 15.90
CA MET A 128 -15.22 -20.44 16.61
C MET A 128 -15.91 -20.95 17.88
N ALA A 129 -16.53 -20.06 18.67
CA ALA A 129 -17.29 -20.44 19.87
C ALA A 129 -18.51 -21.31 19.52
N GLU A 130 -19.23 -20.97 18.45
CA GLU A 130 -20.34 -21.77 17.95
C GLU A 130 -19.87 -23.13 17.42
N ARG A 131 -18.72 -23.18 16.75
CA ARG A 131 -18.14 -24.47 16.32
C ARG A 131 -17.73 -25.30 17.53
N ALA A 132 -17.12 -24.70 18.55
CA ALA A 132 -16.70 -25.38 19.76
C ALA A 132 -17.88 -25.98 20.53
N SER A 133 -19.04 -25.31 20.57
CA SER A 133 -20.24 -25.85 21.22
C SER A 133 -20.90 -27.00 20.47
N LYS A 134 -20.67 -27.11 19.15
CA LYS A 134 -21.25 -28.15 18.28
C LYS A 134 -20.36 -29.39 18.09
N VAL A 135 -19.07 -29.31 18.42
CA VAL A 135 -18.17 -30.46 18.35
C VAL A 135 -18.31 -31.26 19.65
N PRO A 136 -18.83 -32.51 19.60
CA PRO A 136 -18.80 -33.38 20.77
C PRO A 136 -17.35 -33.54 21.22
N VAL A 137 -17.08 -33.24 22.49
CA VAL A 137 -15.78 -33.54 23.09
C VAL A 137 -15.59 -35.06 22.94
N PRO A 138 -14.57 -35.54 22.20
CA PRO A 138 -14.34 -36.97 22.12
C PRO A 138 -14.11 -37.50 23.53
N ASP A 139 -14.81 -38.58 23.90
CA ASP A 139 -14.60 -39.23 25.18
C ASP A 139 -13.10 -39.49 25.36
N PRO A 140 -12.48 -39.08 26.48
CA PRO A 140 -11.04 -39.23 26.71
C PRO A 140 -10.59 -40.70 26.84
N MET A 141 -11.48 -41.67 26.59
CA MET A 141 -11.21 -43.11 26.65
C MET A 141 -11.30 -43.84 25.30
N ALA A 142 -11.52 -43.14 24.19
CA ALA A 142 -11.30 -43.72 22.87
C ALA A 142 -9.79 -43.72 22.55
N VAL A 143 -9.05 -44.59 23.25
CA VAL A 143 -7.68 -44.96 22.88
C VAL A 143 -7.73 -45.37 21.41
N PRO A 144 -6.93 -44.76 20.50
CA PRO A 144 -6.78 -45.28 19.15
C PRO A 144 -6.33 -46.72 19.32
N THR A 145 -7.20 -47.67 18.99
CA THR A 145 -6.79 -49.07 18.85
C THR A 145 -5.78 -49.04 17.72
N GLN A 146 -4.48 -49.05 18.08
CA GLN A 146 -3.42 -49.23 17.10
C GLN A 146 -3.79 -50.50 16.33
N PRO A 147 -3.80 -50.49 14.99
CA PRO A 147 -3.94 -51.73 14.25
C PRO A 147 -2.78 -52.61 14.72
N GLU A 148 -3.09 -53.74 15.36
CA GLU A 148 -2.11 -54.76 15.70
C GLU A 148 -1.34 -55.08 14.41
N VAL A 149 -0.07 -54.70 14.39
CA VAL A 149 0.89 -55.17 13.40
C VAL A 149 0.96 -56.68 13.59
N THR A 150 0.24 -57.40 12.74
CA THR A 150 0.34 -58.85 12.68
C THR A 150 1.75 -59.16 12.21
N SER A 151 2.52 -59.74 13.12
CA SER A 151 3.85 -60.29 12.85
C SER A 151 3.69 -61.36 11.78
N GLY A 152 3.98 -61.01 10.52
CA GLY A 152 4.13 -62.00 9.45
C GLY A 152 5.28 -62.96 9.79
N PRO A 153 5.21 -64.24 9.36
CA PRO A 153 6.14 -65.30 9.76
C PRO A 153 7.51 -65.25 9.05
N PHE A 154 7.89 -64.10 8.46
CA PHE A 154 9.22 -63.92 7.88
C PHE A 154 10.05 -63.02 8.79
N GLY A 155 10.76 -63.67 9.71
CA GLY A 155 11.82 -63.05 10.48
C GLY A 155 13.08 -62.75 9.67
N THR A 156 14.10 -62.34 10.42
CA THR A 156 15.44 -61.85 10.03
C THR A 156 15.40 -60.35 9.67
N ASP A 157 16.21 -59.47 10.24
CA ASP A 157 17.50 -59.63 10.93
C ASP A 157 17.86 -58.29 11.60
N GLU A 158 18.71 -58.33 12.64
CA GLU A 158 19.63 -57.26 13.12
C GLU A 158 19.12 -55.79 13.24
N GLY A 159 19.21 -55.04 14.33
CA GLY A 159 20.05 -55.08 15.53
C GLY A 159 20.05 -53.69 16.19
N MET A 160 20.55 -53.65 17.43
CA MET A 160 21.03 -52.46 18.19
C MET A 160 19.99 -51.42 18.64
N ALA A 161 19.58 -51.42 19.91
CA ALA A 161 20.27 -50.88 21.10
C ALA A 161 19.93 -49.41 21.37
N SER A 162 19.21 -49.20 22.48
CA SER A 162 19.06 -47.91 23.15
C SER A 162 20.42 -47.26 23.42
N SER A 163 20.49 -45.95 23.23
CA SER A 163 21.27 -45.11 24.12
C SER A 163 20.62 -43.75 24.29
N GLU A 164 20.34 -43.47 25.56
CA GLU A 164 20.19 -42.18 26.18
C GLU A 164 21.30 -41.21 25.75
N LYS A 165 21.00 -39.91 25.75
CA LYS A 165 21.52 -38.93 26.73
C LYS A 165 21.53 -37.52 26.13
N SER A 166 20.87 -36.58 26.81
CA SER A 166 21.10 -35.14 26.69
C SER A 166 22.59 -34.80 26.90
N PRO A 167 23.05 -33.62 26.47
CA PRO A 167 23.46 -32.69 27.51
C PRO A 167 23.15 -31.22 27.21
N ALA A 168 22.80 -30.52 28.28
CA ALA A 168 22.94 -29.08 28.40
C ALA A 168 24.37 -28.73 28.87
N ALA A 169 24.69 -27.45 28.71
CA ALA A 169 25.70 -26.63 29.38
C ALA A 169 27.05 -26.38 28.66
N ASP A 170 27.22 -25.09 28.32
CA ASP A 170 28.50 -24.37 28.17
C ASP A 170 29.46 -24.54 29.37
N PRO A 171 30.74 -24.23 29.17
CA PRO A 171 31.25 -23.02 29.83
C PRO A 171 32.24 -22.18 28.99
N GLU A 172 32.38 -20.93 29.43
CA GLU A 172 33.20 -19.84 28.91
C GLU A 172 34.75 -20.02 29.05
N THR A 173 35.43 -19.07 28.39
CA THR A 173 36.64 -18.31 28.81
C THR A 173 38.06 -18.71 28.29
N THR A 174 38.52 -17.89 27.30
CA THR A 174 39.84 -17.21 27.14
C THR A 174 41.18 -17.96 27.09
N ALA A 175 42.01 -17.68 26.06
CA ALA A 175 43.15 -16.73 26.11
C ALA A 175 44.14 -16.94 24.94
N ALA A 176 44.87 -15.86 24.63
CA ALA A 176 45.65 -15.58 23.42
C ALA A 176 47.11 -16.14 23.37
N ALA A 177 47.64 -16.29 22.14
CA ALA A 177 49.03 -16.04 21.67
C ALA A 177 49.13 -16.56 20.20
N GLY A 178 49.77 -15.95 19.19
CA GLY A 178 50.56 -14.73 19.01
C GLY A 178 51.34 -14.81 17.68
N GLY A 179 51.43 -13.69 16.93
CA GLY A 179 52.46 -13.38 15.91
C GLY A 179 52.38 -14.07 14.52
N VAL A 180 52.72 -13.47 13.38
CA VAL A 180 53.27 -12.14 13.01
C VAL A 180 53.06 -11.85 11.50
N GLY A 181 52.73 -10.59 11.17
CA GLY A 181 53.16 -9.79 9.99
C GLY A 181 52.44 -10.00 8.65
N GLY A 182 52.00 -9.00 7.89
CA GLY A 182 52.00 -7.52 7.89
C GLY A 182 51.38 -7.10 6.53
N ALA A 183 50.90 -5.89 6.22
CA ALA A 183 50.83 -4.55 6.82
C ALA A 183 49.59 -3.87 6.16
N ALA A 184 48.72 -3.19 6.93
CA ALA A 184 48.61 -1.71 7.06
C ALA A 184 48.22 -1.00 5.74
N THR A 185 47.19 -0.15 5.65
CA THR A 185 46.65 0.92 6.53
C THR A 185 45.16 1.15 6.12
N ASP A 186 44.15 1.15 6.98
CA ASP A 186 43.76 2.07 8.06
C ASP A 186 43.60 3.55 7.64
N ALA A 187 42.35 4.01 7.54
CA ALA A 187 41.87 5.30 8.04
C ALA A 187 40.38 5.50 7.67
N THR A 188 39.53 5.33 8.68
CA THR A 188 38.46 6.26 9.08
C THR A 188 38.00 7.29 8.03
N THR A 189 36.77 7.13 7.53
CA THR A 189 35.98 8.27 7.03
C THR A 189 34.52 8.16 7.49
N ASP A 190 34.13 9.17 8.27
CA ASP A 190 32.80 9.47 8.76
C ASP A 190 31.79 9.64 7.59
N PRO A 191 30.59 9.02 7.63
CA PRO A 191 29.58 9.12 6.57
C PRO A 191 28.86 10.48 6.48
N PHE A 192 29.23 11.49 7.28
CA PHE A 192 28.57 12.82 7.28
C PHE A 192 29.49 14.02 6.95
N SER A 193 30.59 13.83 6.22
CA SER A 193 31.35 14.99 5.70
C SER A 193 30.80 15.49 4.36
N ASP A 194 30.15 16.64 4.39
CA ASP A 194 29.81 17.52 3.25
C ASP A 194 31.09 18.12 2.64
N ASP A 195 31.39 17.81 1.36
CA ASP A 195 31.85 18.79 0.36
C ASP A 195 31.75 18.16 -1.06
N PRO A 196 31.41 18.93 -2.11
CA PRO A 196 30.86 18.44 -3.36
C PRO A 196 31.94 18.10 -4.40
N GLU A 197 31.81 16.94 -5.06
CA GLU A 197 32.59 16.63 -6.26
C GLU A 197 32.00 17.29 -7.52
N PRO A 198 32.87 17.71 -8.47
CA PRO A 198 32.50 18.56 -9.59
C PRO A 198 31.78 17.81 -10.71
N ALA A 199 30.87 18.53 -11.37
CA ALA A 199 30.11 18.10 -12.53
C ALA A 199 31.02 17.56 -13.67
N ALA A 200 30.82 16.30 -14.02
CA ALA A 200 31.33 15.71 -15.24
C ALA A 200 30.37 15.97 -16.41
N ALA A 201 30.82 16.84 -17.31
CA ALA A 201 30.59 16.88 -18.76
C ALA A 201 29.18 16.53 -19.31
N ASP A 202 28.50 17.59 -19.75
CA ASP A 202 27.31 17.59 -20.59
C ASP A 202 27.59 16.91 -21.97
N PRO A 203 26.83 15.88 -22.37
CA PRO A 203 27.01 15.17 -23.63
C PRO A 203 26.50 15.93 -24.88
N PHE A 204 26.02 17.17 -24.76
CA PHE A 204 25.47 17.94 -25.89
C PHE A 204 26.41 19.01 -26.49
N ALA A 205 27.70 19.01 -26.14
CA ALA A 205 28.65 19.93 -26.76
C ALA A 205 29.13 19.43 -28.14
N THR A 206 28.43 19.83 -29.21
CA THR A 206 28.99 19.88 -30.58
C THR A 206 28.69 21.20 -31.28
N ASP A 207 29.76 21.98 -31.41
CA ASP A 207 30.27 22.78 -32.53
C ASP A 207 29.34 23.65 -33.42
N ALA A 208 29.64 24.95 -33.35
CA ALA A 208 29.54 26.04 -34.31
C ALA A 208 28.89 25.82 -35.70
N GLY A 209 27.87 26.62 -35.99
CA GLY A 209 27.56 27.02 -37.37
C GLY A 209 26.08 27.31 -37.64
N GLY A 210 25.62 28.52 -37.34
CA GLY A 210 24.31 29.03 -37.77
C GLY A 210 23.40 29.38 -36.60
N ALA A 211 23.32 30.68 -36.28
CA ALA A 211 22.36 31.18 -35.31
C ALA A 211 20.93 30.96 -35.83
N PRO A 212 20.07 30.21 -35.13
CA PRO A 212 18.64 30.31 -35.37
C PRO A 212 18.18 31.69 -34.88
N ALA A 213 17.48 32.42 -35.74
CA ALA A 213 16.85 33.68 -35.38
C ALA A 213 15.92 33.47 -34.18
N ASP A 214 16.20 34.18 -33.10
CA ASP A 214 15.37 34.23 -31.91
C ASP A 214 14.01 34.86 -32.27
N PRO A 215 12.89 34.12 -32.17
CA PRO A 215 11.56 34.66 -32.47
C PRO A 215 11.06 35.67 -31.42
N PHE A 216 11.81 35.92 -30.35
CA PHE A 216 11.43 36.86 -29.28
C PHE A 216 12.32 38.10 -29.18
N ASN A 217 13.39 38.21 -29.99
CA ASN A 217 14.21 39.42 -30.02
C ASN A 217 13.64 40.46 -30.99
N ASN A 218 12.47 41.02 -30.65
CA ASN A 218 11.94 42.21 -31.31
C ASN A 218 12.48 43.46 -30.60
N SER A 219 13.65 43.94 -31.04
CA SER A 219 14.17 45.25 -30.66
C SER A 219 13.47 46.36 -31.45
N GLY A 220 12.42 46.93 -30.85
CA GLY A 220 11.74 48.17 -31.29
C GLY A 220 10.71 48.61 -30.24
N PRO A 221 10.58 49.91 -29.92
CA PRO A 221 9.88 50.36 -28.72
C PRO A 221 8.37 50.30 -28.92
N ALA A 222 7.74 49.24 -28.40
CA ALA A 222 6.31 49.20 -28.19
C ALA A 222 6.05 49.34 -26.69
N ALA A 223 5.22 50.32 -26.35
CA ALA A 223 4.88 50.74 -25.02
C ALA A 223 4.53 49.58 -24.09
N ASP A 224 5.08 49.63 -22.88
CA ASP A 224 4.68 48.82 -21.75
C ASP A 224 3.23 49.17 -21.37
N PRO A 225 2.26 48.24 -21.50
CA PRO A 225 0.86 48.50 -21.17
C PRO A 225 0.58 48.53 -19.66
N PHE A 226 1.59 48.28 -18.81
CA PHE A 226 1.44 48.27 -17.35
C PHE A 226 2.28 49.35 -16.65
N ASN A 227 3.05 50.15 -17.38
CA ASN A 227 3.79 51.26 -16.79
C ASN A 227 2.99 52.58 -16.88
N THR A 228 1.94 52.68 -16.06
CA THR A 228 1.38 53.99 -15.69
C THR A 228 2.08 54.48 -14.43
N ASP A 229 3.17 55.20 -14.65
CA ASP A 229 3.76 56.06 -13.63
C ASP A 229 2.74 57.19 -13.35
N THR A 230 2.10 57.14 -12.19
CA THR A 230 1.41 58.30 -11.60
C THR A 230 1.82 58.35 -10.14
N SER A 231 2.84 59.16 -9.88
CA SER A 231 2.99 60.06 -8.75
C SER A 231 2.43 59.60 -7.38
N ALA A 232 3.37 59.30 -6.48
CA ALA A 232 3.36 59.26 -5.00
C ALA A 232 2.23 59.97 -4.21
N PRO A 233 2.14 59.76 -2.88
CA PRO A 233 2.02 58.50 -2.13
C PRO A 233 0.73 58.56 -1.27
N ASP A 234 -0.22 57.65 -1.46
CA ASP A 234 -1.34 57.52 -0.54
C ASP A 234 -1.06 56.38 0.44
N THR A 235 -0.53 56.76 1.60
CA THR A 235 -0.48 55.90 2.79
C THR A 235 -1.90 55.65 3.28
N SER A 236 -2.58 54.68 2.68
CA SER A 236 -3.78 54.07 3.26
C SER A 236 -3.70 52.57 3.09
N ASP A 237 -2.82 51.97 3.90
CA ASP A 237 -2.86 50.55 4.20
C ASP A 237 -4.24 50.20 4.80
N PRO A 238 -5.08 49.42 4.10
CA PRO A 238 -6.40 49.04 4.59
C PRO A 238 -6.35 47.98 5.71
N PHE A 239 -5.16 47.52 6.11
CA PHE A 239 -4.94 46.59 7.23
C PHE A 239 -4.22 47.19 8.43
N SER A 240 -3.73 48.44 8.36
CA SER A 240 -3.23 49.18 9.52
C SER A 240 -4.38 49.91 10.24
N GLY A 241 -5.50 49.21 10.44
CA GLY A 241 -6.57 49.63 11.33
C GLY A 241 -6.25 49.14 12.73
N GLY A 242 -5.95 50.06 13.65
CA GLY A 242 -5.81 49.81 15.08
C GLY A 242 -7.09 49.23 15.67
N GLY A 243 -7.23 47.91 15.57
CA GLY A 243 -8.15 47.11 16.35
C GLY A 243 -7.39 46.61 17.57
N SER A 244 -7.80 47.08 18.74
CA SER A 244 -7.49 46.47 20.02
C SER A 244 -7.52 44.95 19.92
N ASP A 245 -6.38 44.31 20.19
CA ASP A 245 -6.26 42.87 20.37
C ASP A 245 -7.32 42.38 21.38
N PRO A 246 -8.32 41.57 20.97
CA PRO A 246 -9.34 41.07 21.87
C PRO A 246 -8.81 39.99 22.84
N PHE A 247 -7.54 39.58 22.72
CA PHE A 247 -6.92 38.57 23.60
C PHE A 247 -5.90 39.16 24.58
N SER A 248 -5.66 40.47 24.57
CA SER A 248 -4.67 41.09 25.47
C SER A 248 -5.25 41.55 26.82
N GLY A 249 -6.48 41.12 27.18
CA GLY A 249 -7.15 41.52 28.41
C GLY A 249 -7.59 40.36 29.29
N GLY A 250 -6.82 40.08 30.35
CA GLY A 250 -7.31 39.48 31.59
C GLY A 250 -7.26 37.96 31.69
N ASP A 251 -6.42 37.49 32.62
CA ASP A 251 -6.42 36.17 33.29
C ASP A 251 -6.13 34.93 32.44
N ASP A 252 -4.83 34.57 32.44
CA ASP A 252 -4.31 33.25 32.06
C ASP A 252 -4.76 32.22 33.14
N PRO A 253 -5.65 31.24 32.84
CA PRO A 253 -6.16 30.30 33.83
C PRO A 253 -5.22 29.11 34.08
N PHE A 254 -4.00 29.14 33.51
CA PHE A 254 -3.02 28.05 33.59
C PHE A 254 -1.67 28.47 34.21
N LYS A 255 -1.65 29.53 35.02
CA LYS A 255 -0.54 29.85 35.93
C LYS A 255 -1.00 29.91 37.38
#